data_AF-A0AA86YGE0-F1
#
_entry.id   AF-A0AA86YGE0-F1
#
_cell.length_a   1.000
_cell.length_b   1.000
_cell.length_c   1.000
_cell.angle_alpha   90.00
_cell.angle_beta   90.00
_cell.angle_gamma   90.00
#
_symmetry.space_group_name_H-M   'P 1'
#
loop_
_entity.id
_entity.type
_entity.pdbx_description
1 polymer ?
#
loop_
_entity_poly.entity_id
_entity_poly.type
_entity_poly.pdbx_seq_one_letter_code
_entity_poly.pdbx_strand_id
1 'polypeptide(L)' 'MTQIPNCPNCQSEYAYEDRGLFVCPECGNEWQEQQAAEEAPVYKDANGNILVDGDTVT' A
#
# COMPACT_ATOMS: atom_id res chain seq x y z
N MET A 1 5.09 20.47 3.56
CA MET A 1 5.13 19.69 4.81
C MET A 1 4.48 18.36 4.50
N THR A 2 5.28 17.30 4.39
CA THR A 2 4.80 15.92 4.21
C THR A 2 4.04 15.57 5.48
N GLN A 3 2.71 15.51 5.41
CA GLN A 3 1.88 15.19 6.57
C GLN A 3 1.96 13.69 6.81
N ILE A 4 2.69 13.31 7.85
CA ILE A 4 2.76 11.92 8.30
C ILE A 4 1.39 11.58 8.92
N PRO A 5 0.74 10.47 8.51
CA PRO A 5 -0.55 10.10 9.08
C PRO A 5 -0.39 9.74 10.56
N ASN A 6 -1.40 10.08 11.36
CA ASN A 6 -1.49 9.63 12.74
C ASN A 6 -1.46 8.11 12.80
N CYS A 7 -0.94 7.56 13.90
CA CYS A 7 -0.88 6.13 14.09
C CYS A 7 -2.29 5.50 14.05
N PRO A 8 -2.55 4.47 13.23
CA PRO A 8 -3.87 3.84 13.17
C PRO A 8 -4.24 3.06 14.45
N ASN A 9 -3.25 2.71 15.28
CA ASN A 9 -3.48 1.94 16.51
C ASN A 9 -3.80 2.85 17.72
N CYS A 10 -3.03 3.92 17.92
CA CYS A 10 -3.16 4.80 19.09
C CYS A 10 -3.50 6.26 18.76
N GLN A 11 -3.65 6.61 17.48
CA GLN A 11 -3.94 7.96 16.98
C GLN A 11 -2.87 9.02 17.29
N SER A 12 -1.68 8.60 17.69
CA SER A 12 -0.55 9.50 17.94
C SER A 12 -0.13 10.26 16.68
N GLU A 13 0.14 11.56 16.81
CA GLU A 13 0.63 12.43 15.72
C GLU A 13 2.15 12.39 15.58
N TYR A 14 2.85 11.69 16.48
CA TYR A 14 4.31 11.62 16.57
C TYR A 14 4.91 10.46 15.77
N ALA A 15 4.15 9.90 14.82
CA ALA A 15 4.66 8.91 13.91
C ALA A 15 5.81 9.49 13.06
N TYR A 16 6.81 8.67 12.77
CA TYR A 16 7.93 9.06 11.91
C TYR A 16 8.15 8.04 10.81
N GLU A 17 8.62 8.49 9.66
CA GLU A 17 9.00 7.60 8.57
C GLU A 17 10.43 7.06 8.80
N ASP A 18 10.56 5.75 8.91
CA ASP A 18 11.81 5.01 8.84
C ASP A 18 11.81 4.16 7.56
N ARG A 19 12.67 4.53 6.60
CA ARG A 19 12.95 3.70 5.40
C ARG A 19 11.70 3.31 4.58
N GLY A 20 10.69 4.19 4.53
CA GLY A 20 9.41 3.94 3.83
C GLY A 20 8.34 3.21 4.66
N LEU A 21 8.60 3.02 5.96
CA LEU A 21 7.63 2.57 6.97
C LEU A 21 7.37 3.72 7.93
N PHE A 22 6.14 3.93 8.35
CA PHE A 22 5.77 4.77 9.47
C PHE A 22 5.86 3.97 10.76
N VAL A 23 6.53 4.54 11.75
CA VAL A 23 6.77 3.94 13.06
C VAL A 23 6.17 4.86 14.12
N CYS A 24 5.36 4.30 15.02
CA CYS A 24 4.81 5.02 16.16
C CYS A 24 5.66 4.76 17.42
N PRO A 25 6.28 5.81 18.01
CA PRO A 25 7.08 5.66 19.23
C PRO A 25 6.25 5.41 20.50
N GLU A 26 4.93 5.66 20.47
CA GLU A 26 4.07 5.51 21.66
C GLU A 26 3.57 4.08 21.85
N CYS A 27 3.24 3.39 20.76
CA CYS A 27 2.70 2.02 20.81
C CYS A 27 3.60 0.99 20.13
N GLY A 28 4.64 1.41 19.42
CA GLY A 28 5.52 0.52 18.64
C GLY A 28 4.89 -0.02 17.36
N ASN A 29 3.75 0.52 16.91
CA ASN A 29 3.12 0.08 15.68
C ASN A 29 3.93 0.56 14.45
N GLU A 30 4.13 -0.32 13.49
CA GLU A 30 4.85 -0.08 12.25
C GLU A 30 3.89 -0.33 11.06
N TRP A 31 3.74 0.62 10.14
CA TRP A 31 2.84 0.50 8.98
C TRP A 31 3.42 1.23 7.77
N GLN A 32 3.01 0.89 6.55
CA GLN A 32 3.44 1.60 5.33
C GLN A 32 2.43 2.68 4.98
N GLU A 33 2.85 3.76 4.30
CA GLU A 33 1.86 4.53 3.56
C GLU A 33 1.27 3.57 2.54
N GLN A 34 -0.04 3.57 2.42
CA GLN A 34 -0.73 2.90 1.33
C GLN A 34 -0.42 3.66 0.04
N GLN A 35 0.83 3.59 -0.41
CA GLN A 35 1.18 3.81 -1.79
C GLN A 35 0.47 2.67 -2.51
N ALA A 36 -0.60 3.03 -3.21
CA ALA A 36 -1.54 2.13 -3.84
C ALA A 36 -0.84 0.85 -4.27
N ALA A 37 -1.23 -0.27 -3.68
CA ALA A 37 -1.09 -1.53 -4.36
C ALA A 37 -1.84 -1.34 -5.69
N GLU A 38 -1.12 -0.94 -6.75
CA GLU A 38 -1.46 -1.29 -8.12
C GLU A 38 -1.23 -2.81 -8.26
N GLU A 39 -1.94 -3.57 -7.44
CA GLU A 39 -2.34 -4.92 -7.78
C GLU A 39 -3.53 -4.76 -8.72
N ALA A 40 -3.25 -4.28 -9.93
CA ALA A 40 -4.09 -4.67 -11.05
C ALA A 40 -4.00 -6.20 -11.10
N PRO A 41 -5.11 -6.94 -10.94
CA PRO A 41 -5.08 -8.39 -11.00
C PRO A 41 -4.55 -8.79 -12.39
N VAL A 42 -3.32 -9.31 -12.43
CA VAL A 42 -2.68 -9.76 -13.66
C VAL A 42 -3.33 -11.09 -14.05
N TYR A 43 -4.43 -11.02 -14.80
CA TYR A 43 -5.04 -12.21 -15.38
C TYR A 43 -4.18 -12.66 -16.57
N LYS A 44 -3.79 -13.94 -16.57
CA LYS A 44 -3.01 -14.54 -17.66
C LYS A 44 -3.88 -15.54 -18.41
N ASP A 45 -3.89 -15.45 -19.74
CA ASP A 45 -4.51 -16.48 -20.58
C ASP A 45 -3.67 -17.77 -20.59
N ALA A 46 -4.22 -18.89 -21.06
CA ALA A 46 -3.53 -20.19 -21.19
C ALA A 46 -2.23 -20.13 -22.02
N ASN A 47 -2.08 -19.10 -22.85
CA ASN A 47 -0.87 -18.84 -23.65
C ASN A 47 0.15 -17.92 -22.94
N GLY A 48 -0.12 -17.48 -21.71
CA GLY A 48 0.80 -16.68 -20.88
C GLY A 48 0.76 -15.17 -21.11
N ASN A 49 -0.20 -14.65 -21.89
CA ASN A 49 -0.36 -13.22 -22.12
C ASN A 49 -1.14 -12.54 -20.98
N ILE A 50 -0.70 -11.34 -20.58
CA ILE A 50 -1.32 -10.52 -19.53
C ILE A 50 -2.56 -9.82 -20.12
N LEU A 51 -3.75 -10.17 -19.65
CA LEU A 51 -5.00 -9.50 -20.01
C LEU A 51 -5.23 -8.31 -19.07
N VAL A 52 -5.53 -7.18 -19.68
CA VAL A 52 -5.98 -5.96 -19.01
C VAL A 52 -7.51 -5.92 -19.08
N ASP A 53 -8.16 -5.42 -18.02
CA ASP A 53 -9.62 -5.31 -17.92
C ASP A 53 -10.18 -4.54 -19.13
N GLY A 54 -10.94 -5.23 -19.98
CA GLY A 54 -11.55 -4.68 -21.20
C GLY A 54 -11.47 -5.58 -22.44
N ASP A 55 -10.65 -6.63 -22.45
CA ASP A 55 -10.54 -7.53 -23.61
C ASP A 55 -11.53 -8.69 -23.49
N THR A 56 -12.53 -8.73 -24.39
CA THR A 56 -13.51 -9.82 -24.46
C THR A 56 -12.83 -11.05 -25.06
N VAL A 57 -12.59 -12.07 -24.25
CA VAL A 57 -12.16 -13.40 -24.73
C VAL A 57 -13.26 -13.98 -25.62
N THR A 58 -12.97 -14.15 -26.91
CA THR A 58 -13.78 -14.94 -27.86
C THR A 58 -13.08 -16.25 -28.16
#